data_AF-A0A8T0CGP8-F1
#
_entry.id   AF-A0A8T0CGP8-F1
#
_cell.length_a   1.000
_cell.length_b   1.000
_cell.length_c   1.000
_cell.angle_alpha   90.00
_cell.angle_beta   90.00
_cell.angle_gamma   90.00
#
_symmetry.space_group_name_H-M   'P 1'
#
loop_
_entity.id
_entity.type
_entity.pdbx_description
1 polymer ?
#
loop_
_entity_poly.entity_id
_entity_poly.type
_entity_poly.pdbx_seq_one_letter_code
_entity_poly.pdbx_strand_id
1 'polypeptide(L)'
;MRTFCKTPGQKNIPIQAIGLSLYEELGEGAGEEQMGKEVVRTQWLDFSTLGSRSLLGRRILIVDEVDDTRTTLAYAVKELQADLAMQRRSEQTSLKPSLLSLSVGFRSLPVGNDLRLTLSQFIVHNKLKPKIGHVPESVRYFSGEDLGDVWVDYRRSFADSLGRSQLTNAISVAWEMTDIDAHDALAAEQKKLAQP
;
A
#
# COMPACT_ATOMS: atom_id res chain seq x y z
N MET A 1 -1.14 4.05 14.23
CA MET A 1 -0.05 3.07 14.07
C MET A 1 1.30 3.78 13.99
N ARG A 2 2.40 3.15 14.41
CA ARG A 2 3.78 3.67 14.32
C ARG A 2 4.70 2.59 13.74
N THR A 3 5.65 2.93 12.87
CA THR A 3 6.61 1.92 12.38
C THR A 3 7.65 1.59 13.45
N PHE A 4 8.16 0.35 13.40
CA PHE A 4 9.33 -0.10 14.16
C PHE A 4 10.65 0.02 13.38
N CYS A 5 10.58 0.38 12.09
CA CYS A 5 11.76 0.67 11.28
C CYS A 5 12.44 1.95 11.79
N LYS A 6 13.50 1.78 12.58
CA LYS A 6 14.27 2.86 13.20
C LYS A 6 15.67 2.89 12.60
N THR A 7 15.91 3.80 11.66
CA THR A 7 17.28 4.13 11.26
C THR A 7 17.81 5.22 12.18
N PRO A 8 18.98 5.06 12.81
CA PRO A 8 19.58 6.10 13.66
C PRO A 8 19.64 7.44 12.91
N GLY A 9 19.15 8.52 13.55
CA GLY A 9 19.11 9.86 12.96
C GLY A 9 17.97 10.16 11.99
N GLN A 10 17.13 9.18 11.64
CA GLN A 10 15.97 9.37 10.75
C GLN A 10 14.66 9.49 11.54
N LYS A 11 13.68 10.20 10.97
CA LYS A 11 12.33 10.32 11.56
C LYS A 11 11.53 9.04 11.33
N ASN A 12 10.60 8.76 12.25
CA ASN A 12 9.68 7.62 12.12
C ASN A 12 8.82 7.75 10.85
N ILE A 13 8.66 6.65 10.12
CA ILE A 13 7.84 6.60 8.90
C ILE A 13 6.35 6.58 9.33
N PRO A 14 5.49 7.46 8.81
CA PRO A 14 4.07 7.45 9.15
C PRO A 14 3.33 6.32 8.45
N ILE A 15 2.41 5.67 9.17
CA ILE A 15 1.47 4.67 8.63
C ILE A 15 0.08 5.29 8.57
N GLN A 16 -0.59 5.13 7.44
CA GLN A 16 -1.99 5.53 7.24
C GLN A 16 -2.75 4.34 6.66
N ALA A 17 -3.97 4.12 7.15
CA ALA A 17 -4.84 3.08 6.65
C ALA A 17 -5.82 3.68 5.62
N ILE A 18 -6.05 2.95 4.54
CA ILE A 18 -7.12 3.21 3.57
C ILE A 18 -8.05 1.99 3.56
N GLY A 19 -9.33 2.25 3.42
CA GLY A 19 -10.39 1.25 3.32
C GLY A 19 -11.09 1.41 1.98
N LEU A 20 -11.12 0.31 1.22
CA LEU A 20 -11.83 0.21 -0.05
C LEU A 20 -12.85 -0.92 0.06
N SER A 21 -14.09 -0.64 -0.31
CA SER A 21 -15.09 -1.66 -0.56
C SER A 21 -15.25 -1.80 -2.07
N LEU A 22 -15.16 -3.03 -2.57
CA LEU A 22 -15.39 -3.33 -3.97
C LEU A 22 -16.73 -4.06 -4.06
N TYR A 23 -17.71 -3.44 -4.71
CA TYR A 23 -19.00 -4.03 -5.01
C TYR A 23 -18.98 -4.60 -6.42
N GLU A 24 -19.52 -5.79 -6.57
CA GLU A 24 -19.80 -6.39 -7.87
C GLU A 24 -21.31 -6.38 -7.99
N GLU A 25 -21.85 -5.62 -8.95
CA GLU A 25 -23.27 -5.71 -9.28
C GLU A 25 -23.51 -7.11 -9.87
N LEU A 26 -24.09 -8.00 -9.07
CA LEU A 26 -24.65 -9.25 -9.55
C LEU A 26 -25.84 -8.91 -10.43
N GLY A 27 -25.64 -8.87 -11.73
CA GLY A 27 -26.72 -8.63 -12.68
C GLY A 27 -27.88 -9.60 -12.44
N GLU A 28 -29.09 -9.06 -12.27
CA GLU A 28 -30.32 -9.84 -12.24
C GLU A 28 -30.60 -10.40 -13.66
N GLY A 29 -29.92 -11.47 -14.05
CA GLY A 29 -30.15 -12.09 -15.35
C GLY A 29 -29.15 -13.19 -15.68
N ALA A 30 -29.66 -14.40 -15.97
CA ALA A 30 -28.87 -15.50 -16.48
C ALA A 30 -28.32 -15.16 -17.88
N GLY A 31 -27.10 -14.64 -17.93
CA GLY A 31 -26.36 -14.42 -19.17
C GLY A 31 -25.57 -13.12 -19.14
N GLU A 32 -24.26 -13.26 -18.99
CA GLU A 32 -23.23 -12.20 -19.04
C GLU A 32 -23.12 -11.32 -17.78
N GLU A 33 -22.20 -11.72 -16.89
CA GLU A 33 -21.69 -10.88 -15.80
C GLU A 33 -21.04 -9.62 -16.40
N GLN A 34 -21.82 -8.55 -16.58
CA GLN A 34 -21.24 -7.24 -16.83
C GLN A 34 -20.57 -6.78 -15.54
N MET A 35 -19.24 -6.79 -15.55
CA MET A 35 -18.37 -6.47 -14.42
C MET A 35 -18.42 -4.96 -14.11
N GLY A 36 -19.56 -4.48 -13.61
CA GLY A 36 -19.74 -3.15 -13.05
C GLY A 36 -19.13 -3.10 -11.66
N LYS A 37 -17.81 -2.93 -11.56
CA LYS A 37 -17.12 -2.91 -10.27
C LYS A 37 -17.12 -1.49 -9.70
N GLU A 38 -18.12 -1.19 -8.87
CA GLU A 38 -18.18 0.05 -8.11
C GLU A 38 -17.21 -0.03 -6.91
N VAL A 39 -16.35 0.97 -6.77
CA VAL A 39 -15.40 1.05 -5.65
C VAL A 39 -15.76 2.21 -4.75
N VAL A 40 -16.02 1.90 -3.49
CA VAL A 40 -16.40 2.87 -2.46
C VAL A 40 -15.23 3.06 -1.49
N ARG A 41 -14.78 4.30 -1.33
CA ARG A 41 -13.78 4.68 -0.32
C ARG A 41 -14.45 4.70 1.07
N THR A 42 -14.29 3.63 1.84
CA THR A 42 -14.88 3.54 3.19
C THR A 42 -14.04 4.25 4.25
N GLN A 43 -12.72 4.24 4.09
CA GLN A 43 -11.79 5.00 4.92
C GLN A 43 -10.73 5.61 4.01
N TRP A 44 -10.52 6.92 4.09
CA TRP A 44 -9.61 7.60 3.19
C TRP A 44 -8.70 8.59 3.90
N LEU A 45 -7.68 9.03 3.18
CA LEU A 45 -6.69 9.99 3.66
C LEU A 45 -7.33 11.38 3.75
N ASP A 46 -7.43 11.93 4.96
CA ASP A 46 -7.85 13.31 5.17
C ASP A 46 -6.63 14.24 5.18
N PHE A 47 -6.49 15.01 4.11
CA PHE A 47 -5.41 15.99 3.93
C PHE A 47 -5.71 17.35 4.56
N SER A 48 -6.95 17.58 5.04
CA SER A 48 -7.41 18.87 5.54
C SER A 48 -7.14 19.07 7.03
N THR A 49 -7.27 18.02 7.85
CA THR A 49 -7.18 18.12 9.32
C THR A 49 -5.80 17.73 9.88
N LEU A 50 -5.01 16.97 9.13
CA LEU A 50 -3.76 16.36 9.60
C LEU A 50 -2.51 17.15 9.14
N GLY A 51 -2.49 18.47 9.37
CA GLY A 51 -1.32 19.31 9.10
C GLY A 51 -0.69 19.06 7.72
N SER A 52 -1.47 19.30 6.65
CA SER A 52 -1.04 19.41 5.25
C SER A 52 0.13 18.50 4.83
N ARG A 53 0.03 17.20 5.07
CA ARG A 53 1.00 16.25 4.49
C ARG A 53 0.62 15.97 3.03
N SER A 54 0.94 16.93 2.16
CA SER A 54 0.85 16.77 0.70
C SER A 54 1.51 15.46 0.28
N LEU A 55 0.83 14.72 -0.61
CA LEU A 55 1.37 13.50 -1.20
C LEU A 55 2.47 13.81 -2.22
N LEU A 56 2.57 15.07 -2.66
CA LEU A 56 3.52 15.49 -3.67
C LEU A 56 4.96 15.40 -3.18
N GLY A 57 5.83 14.92 -4.06
CA GLY A 57 7.26 14.70 -3.76
C GLY A 57 7.53 13.59 -2.73
N ARG A 58 6.51 12.81 -2.31
CA ARG A 58 6.70 11.69 -1.38
C ARG A 58 6.91 10.36 -2.08
N ARG A 59 7.52 9.43 -1.35
CA ARG A 59 7.56 8.01 -1.69
C ARG A 59 6.51 7.31 -0.83
N ILE A 60 5.59 6.61 -1.47
CA ILE A 60 4.47 5.95 -0.80
C ILE A 60 4.57 4.46 -1.10
N LEU A 61 4.55 3.68 -0.03
CA LEU A 61 4.49 2.23 -0.08
C LEU A 61 3.07 1.81 0.32
N ILE A 62 2.34 1.21 -0.61
CA ILE A 62 1.08 0.53 -0.37
C ILE A 62 1.43 -0.86 0.15
N VAL A 63 0.81 -1.28 1.25
CA VAL A 63 1.04 -2.58 1.87
C VAL A 63 -0.28 -3.32 1.96
N ASP A 64 -0.29 -4.58 1.52
CA ASP A 64 -1.46 -5.47 1.57
C ASP A 64 -1.02 -6.90 1.90
N GLU A 65 -1.92 -7.74 2.43
CA GLU A 65 -1.52 -9.09 2.84
C GLU A 65 -1.49 -10.08 1.66
N VAL A 66 -2.48 -10.03 0.77
CA VAL A 66 -2.58 -10.94 -0.38
C VAL A 66 -2.80 -10.17 -1.68
N ASP A 67 -2.02 -10.54 -2.70
CA ASP A 67 -2.35 -10.21 -4.09
C ASP A 67 -2.95 -11.45 -4.77
N ASP A 68 -4.28 -11.47 -4.88
CA ASP A 68 -5.04 -12.53 -5.55
C ASP A 68 -5.25 -12.19 -7.04
N THR A 69 -6.21 -11.31 -7.34
CA THR A 69 -6.56 -10.90 -8.71
C THR A 69 -5.95 -9.56 -9.12
N ARG A 70 -5.17 -8.92 -8.23
CA ARG A 70 -4.59 -7.57 -8.39
C ARG A 70 -5.59 -6.43 -8.56
N THR A 71 -6.88 -6.68 -8.41
CA THR A 71 -7.93 -5.67 -8.61
C THR A 71 -7.88 -4.59 -7.52
N THR A 72 -7.92 -4.96 -6.24
CA THR A 72 -7.84 -4.02 -5.10
C THR A 72 -6.62 -3.11 -5.19
N LEU A 73 -5.46 -3.68 -5.49
CA LEU A 73 -4.20 -2.96 -5.68
C LEU A 73 -4.25 -1.96 -6.83
N ALA A 74 -4.79 -2.37 -7.98
CA ALA A 74 -4.98 -1.48 -9.13
C ALA A 74 -5.89 -0.28 -8.79
N TYR A 75 -6.96 -0.51 -8.03
CA TYR A 75 -7.83 0.57 -7.56
C TYR A 75 -7.12 1.50 -6.58
N ALA A 76 -6.42 0.96 -5.58
CA ALA A 76 -5.67 1.77 -4.63
C ALA A 76 -4.67 2.69 -5.34
N VAL A 77 -3.93 2.17 -6.32
CA VAL A 77 -3.01 2.96 -7.15
C VAL A 77 -3.74 4.04 -7.94
N LYS A 78 -4.84 3.69 -8.61
CA LYS A 78 -5.63 4.63 -9.43
C LYS A 78 -6.19 5.78 -8.59
N GLU A 79 -6.78 5.48 -7.44
CA GLU A 79 -7.36 6.48 -6.55
C GLU A 79 -6.30 7.41 -5.96
N LEU A 80 -5.14 6.87 -5.53
CA LEU A 80 -4.02 7.69 -5.07
C LEU A 80 -3.44 8.58 -6.18
N GLN A 81 -3.36 8.07 -7.42
CA GLN A 81 -2.93 8.87 -8.57
C GLN A 81 -3.90 10.01 -8.89
N ALA A 82 -5.21 9.76 -8.78
CA ALA A 82 -6.23 10.78 -8.95
C ALA A 82 -6.12 11.88 -7.90
N ASP A 83 -5.92 11.51 -6.64
CA ASP A 83 -5.75 12.47 -5.54
C ASP A 83 -4.52 13.36 -5.70
N LEU A 84 -3.39 12.80 -6.16
CA LEU A 84 -2.22 13.60 -6.52
C LEU A 84 -2.51 14.58 -7.64
N ALA A 85 -3.23 14.16 -8.68
CA ALA A 85 -3.55 15.02 -9.80
C ALA A 85 -4.45 16.18 -9.35
N MET A 86 -5.34 15.95 -8.37
CA MET A 86 -6.11 17.00 -7.71
C MET A 86 -5.20 17.95 -6.91
N GLN A 87 -4.30 17.42 -6.07
CA GLN A 87 -3.37 18.23 -5.28
C GLN A 87 -2.42 19.08 -6.16
N ARG A 88 -1.91 18.53 -7.26
CA ARG A 88 -1.08 19.30 -8.22
C ARG A 88 -1.85 20.47 -8.81
N ARG A 89 -3.12 20.25 -9.20
CA ARG A 89 -3.97 21.31 -9.78
C ARG A 89 -4.29 22.40 -8.77
N SER A 90 -4.59 22.05 -7.52
CA SER A 90 -4.84 23.03 -6.47
C SER A 90 -3.61 23.87 -6.16
N GLU A 91 -2.43 23.25 -6.04
CA GLU A 91 -1.17 23.98 -5.77
C GLU A 91 -0.77 24.88 -6.96
N GLN A 92 -0.96 24.43 -8.20
CA GLN A 92 -0.71 25.27 -9.39
C GLN A 92 -1.68 26.46 -9.50
N THR A 93 -2.93 26.30 -9.08
CA THR A 93 -3.94 27.38 -9.12
C THR A 93 -3.69 28.45 -8.05
N SER A 94 -3.14 28.06 -6.88
CA SER A 94 -2.81 28.99 -5.80
C SER A 94 -1.52 29.80 -6.06
N LEU A 95 -0.63 29.33 -6.94
CA LEU A 95 0.55 30.08 -7.36
C LEU A 95 0.17 31.05 -8.49
N LYS A 96 0.20 32.36 -8.20
CA LYS A 96 -0.06 33.41 -9.19
C LYS A 96 0.88 33.24 -10.42
N PRO A 97 0.38 33.32 -11.67
CA PRO A 97 1.19 33.09 -12.88
C PRO A 97 2.41 34.03 -13.02
N SER A 98 2.43 35.17 -12.34
CA SER A 98 3.47 36.19 -12.44
C SER A 98 4.74 35.93 -11.62
N LEU A 99 4.77 34.92 -10.74
CA LEU A 99 5.94 34.60 -9.89
C LEU A 99 6.63 33.28 -10.24
N LEU A 100 6.18 32.58 -11.29
CA LEU A 100 6.86 31.36 -11.78
C LEU A 100 8.27 31.65 -12.32
N SER A 101 8.56 32.92 -12.64
CA SER A 101 9.87 33.41 -13.09
C SER A 101 10.79 33.84 -11.92
N LEU A 102 10.24 34.12 -10.73
CA LEU A 102 10.93 34.90 -9.70
C LEU A 102 10.79 34.39 -8.27
N SER A 103 10.65 33.07 -8.05
CA SER A 103 10.80 32.46 -6.71
C SER A 103 12.14 31.73 -6.59
N VAL A 104 13.19 32.51 -6.75
CA VAL A 104 14.52 32.26 -6.19
C VAL A 104 14.41 32.52 -4.68
N GLY A 105 14.31 31.49 -3.84
CA GLY A 105 14.47 31.64 -2.39
C GLY A 105 13.65 30.74 -1.46
N PHE A 106 12.55 30.14 -1.92
CA PHE A 106 11.87 29.08 -1.16
C PHE A 106 12.54 27.76 -1.57
N ARG A 107 13.34 27.16 -0.67
CA ARG A 107 14.04 25.86 -0.81
C ARG A 107 13.66 25.16 -2.12
N SER A 108 14.43 25.45 -3.18
CA SER A 108 14.14 25.11 -4.57
C SER A 108 13.38 23.80 -4.66
N LEU A 109 12.08 23.87 -4.96
CA LEU A 109 11.36 22.71 -5.45
C LEU A 109 12.12 22.30 -6.71
N PRO A 110 12.67 21.08 -6.80
CA PRO A 110 13.60 20.79 -7.87
C PRO A 110 12.84 20.85 -9.20
N VAL A 111 13.17 21.88 -9.98
CA VAL A 111 12.68 22.08 -11.33
C VAL A 111 13.41 21.05 -12.19
N GLY A 112 12.80 19.89 -12.33
CA GLY A 112 13.34 18.74 -13.05
C GLY A 112 13.09 17.46 -12.27
N ASN A 113 12.06 16.70 -12.66
CA ASN A 113 11.76 15.33 -12.22
C ASN A 113 11.38 15.02 -10.75
N ASP A 114 11.59 15.88 -9.74
CA ASP A 114 11.49 15.44 -8.33
C ASP A 114 10.12 15.58 -7.64
N LEU A 115 9.08 16.06 -8.32
CA LEU A 115 7.69 16.00 -7.80
C LEU A 115 6.95 14.73 -8.23
N ARG A 116 7.67 13.76 -8.81
CA ARG A 116 7.11 12.46 -9.16
C ARG A 116 6.79 11.71 -7.88
N LEU A 117 5.51 11.45 -7.65
CA LEU A 117 5.14 10.46 -6.65
C LEU A 117 5.74 9.13 -7.07
N THR A 118 6.56 8.56 -6.20
CA THR A 118 7.02 7.19 -6.38
C THR A 118 6.07 6.29 -5.61
N LEU A 119 5.17 5.62 -6.32
CA LEU A 119 4.34 4.56 -5.76
C LEU A 119 5.12 3.26 -5.78
N SER A 120 4.96 2.50 -4.71
CA SER A 120 5.45 1.14 -4.61
C SER A 120 4.42 0.32 -3.86
N GLN A 121 4.40 -0.98 -4.13
CA GLN A 121 3.51 -1.94 -3.49
C GLN A 121 4.35 -3.04 -2.86
N PHE A 122 4.03 -3.38 -1.62
CA PHE A 122 4.62 -4.52 -0.93
C PHE A 122 3.51 -5.44 -0.46
N ILE A 123 3.53 -6.68 -0.94
CA ILE A 123 2.54 -7.69 -0.67
C ILE A 123 3.22 -8.82 0.10
N VAL A 124 2.59 -9.32 1.15
CA VAL A 124 3.17 -10.46 1.88
C VAL A 124 3.14 -11.71 0.99
N HIS A 125 1.99 -12.08 0.45
CA HIS A 125 1.83 -13.25 -0.41
C HIS A 125 1.21 -12.92 -1.77
N ASN A 126 1.92 -13.24 -2.85
CA ASN A 126 1.44 -13.06 -4.22
C ASN A 126 0.99 -14.40 -4.80
N LYS A 127 -0.29 -14.53 -5.16
CA LYS A 127 -0.80 -15.74 -5.82
C LYS A 127 -0.41 -15.75 -7.30
N LEU A 128 0.26 -16.82 -7.73
CA LEU A 128 0.66 -17.09 -9.10
C LEU A 128 -0.54 -17.60 -9.92
N LYS A 129 -1.40 -16.67 -10.28
CA LYS A 129 -2.59 -16.88 -11.11
C LYS A 129 -2.80 -15.70 -12.07
N PRO A 130 -3.62 -15.85 -13.12
CA PRO A 130 -3.95 -14.75 -14.01
C PRO A 130 -4.48 -13.54 -13.25
N LYS A 131 -3.85 -12.37 -13.46
CA LYS A 131 -4.21 -11.12 -12.80
C LYS A 131 -5.18 -10.34 -13.67
N ILE A 132 -6.33 -9.99 -13.10
CA ILE A 132 -7.38 -9.22 -13.78
C ILE A 132 -7.08 -7.72 -13.64
N GLY A 133 -6.58 -7.31 -12.48
CA GLY A 133 -6.19 -5.92 -12.22
C GLY A 133 -4.91 -5.55 -12.96
N HIS A 134 -4.93 -4.39 -13.60
CA HIS A 134 -3.77 -3.81 -14.27
C HIS A 134 -3.17 -2.68 -13.42
N VAL A 135 -1.89 -2.80 -13.10
CA VAL A 135 -1.11 -1.75 -12.43
C VAL A 135 -0.08 -1.21 -13.42
N PRO A 136 0.09 0.12 -13.56
CA PRO A 136 1.13 0.70 -14.41
C PRO A 136 2.55 0.26 -14.03
N GLU A 137 3.41 0.03 -15.02
CA GLU A 137 4.83 -0.35 -14.83
C GLU A 137 5.65 0.67 -14.04
N SER A 138 5.18 1.92 -13.94
CA SER A 138 5.81 2.96 -13.14
C SER A 138 5.73 2.70 -11.64
N VAL A 139 4.82 1.82 -11.20
CA VAL A 139 4.67 1.42 -9.80
C VAL A 139 5.52 0.20 -9.52
N ARG A 140 6.48 0.33 -8.61
CA ARG A 140 7.31 -0.83 -8.21
C ARG A 140 6.47 -1.83 -7.43
N TYR A 141 6.74 -3.11 -7.63
CA TYR A 141 6.06 -4.21 -6.98
C TYR A 141 7.07 -5.08 -6.24
N PHE A 142 6.75 -5.40 -4.99
CA PHE A 142 7.52 -6.27 -4.12
C PHE A 142 6.57 -7.32 -3.53
N SER A 143 6.92 -8.60 -3.62
CA SER A 143 6.26 -9.69 -2.90
C SER A 143 7.21 -10.26 -1.84
N GLY A 144 6.67 -10.69 -0.70
CA GLY A 144 7.40 -11.46 0.31
C GLY A 144 7.61 -12.90 -0.17
N GLU A 145 6.52 -13.55 -0.57
CA GLU A 145 6.52 -14.91 -1.10
C GLU A 145 5.53 -15.05 -2.27
N ASP A 146 5.93 -15.83 -3.27
CA ASP A 146 5.07 -16.21 -4.40
C ASP A 146 4.47 -17.59 -4.12
N LEU A 147 3.15 -17.68 -4.11
CA LEU A 147 2.40 -18.89 -3.78
C LEU A 147 1.58 -19.37 -4.99
N GLY A 148 1.22 -20.66 -5.01
CA GLY A 148 0.18 -21.14 -5.91
C GLY A 148 -1.20 -20.51 -5.64
N ASP A 149 -2.20 -20.86 -6.45
CA ASP A 149 -3.60 -20.46 -6.20
C ASP A 149 -4.21 -21.31 -5.07
N VAL A 150 -3.71 -21.09 -3.86
CA VAL A 150 -4.13 -21.74 -2.63
C VAL A 150 -4.80 -20.74 -1.71
N TRP A 151 -5.67 -21.24 -0.84
CA TRP A 151 -6.22 -20.44 0.25
C TRP A 151 -5.12 -20.17 1.29
N VAL A 152 -4.93 -18.92 1.68
CA VAL A 152 -3.96 -18.53 2.71
C VAL A 152 -4.73 -18.19 3.96
N ASP A 153 -4.59 -19.02 4.99
CA ASP A 153 -5.16 -18.73 6.30
C ASP A 153 -4.13 -18.07 7.21
N TYR A 154 -4.37 -16.80 7.49
CA TYR A 154 -3.58 -15.99 8.41
C TYR A 154 -4.02 -16.13 9.87
N ARG A 155 -5.15 -16.81 10.12
CA ARG A 155 -5.64 -17.05 11.46
C ARG A 155 -5.08 -18.38 11.96
N ARG A 156 -4.31 -18.34 13.04
CA ARG A 156 -3.76 -19.52 13.74
C ARG A 156 -4.78 -20.64 14.02
N SER A 157 -6.06 -20.30 14.24
CA SER A 157 -7.03 -21.20 14.88
C SER A 157 -7.73 -22.23 13.98
N PHE A 158 -7.52 -22.24 12.67
CA PHE A 158 -8.25 -23.18 11.79
C PHE A 158 -7.52 -24.52 11.64
N ALA A 159 -6.19 -24.50 11.56
CA ALA A 159 -5.35 -25.68 11.38
C ALA A 159 -5.39 -26.67 12.57
N ASP A 160 -5.71 -26.19 13.78
CA ASP A 160 -5.87 -27.03 14.97
C ASP A 160 -7.26 -27.70 15.04
N SER A 161 -8.30 -27.12 14.41
CA SER A 161 -9.67 -27.65 14.46
C SER A 161 -10.00 -28.66 13.36
N LEU A 162 -9.38 -28.50 12.19
CA LEU A 162 -9.50 -29.42 11.05
C LEU A 162 -8.18 -30.12 10.94
N GLY A 163 -8.09 -31.35 11.46
CA GLY A 163 -6.87 -32.15 11.38
C GLY A 163 -6.25 -32.06 9.99
N ARG A 164 -4.92 -31.85 9.93
CA ARG A 164 -4.06 -31.61 8.73
C ARG A 164 -4.41 -32.41 7.45
N SER A 165 -5.17 -33.50 7.58
CA SER A 165 -5.62 -34.39 6.52
C SER A 165 -6.72 -33.84 5.59
N GLN A 166 -7.39 -32.71 5.88
CA GLN A 166 -8.51 -32.22 5.06
C GLN A 166 -8.25 -30.93 4.26
N LEU A 167 -7.08 -30.31 4.39
CA LEU A 167 -6.73 -29.08 3.66
C LEU A 167 -5.85 -29.41 2.46
N THR A 168 -6.45 -29.87 1.35
CA THR A 168 -5.67 -30.21 0.14
C THR A 168 -5.20 -28.97 -0.65
N ASN A 169 -5.88 -27.82 -0.50
CA ASN A 169 -5.60 -26.58 -1.25
C ASN A 169 -5.50 -25.32 -0.34
N ALA A 170 -5.05 -25.48 0.91
CA ALA A 170 -4.86 -24.35 1.81
C ALA A 170 -3.52 -24.42 2.54
N ILE A 171 -2.89 -23.27 2.72
CA ILE A 171 -1.72 -23.11 3.58
C ILE A 171 -2.12 -22.29 4.80
N SER A 172 -1.59 -22.66 5.96
CA SER A 172 -1.73 -21.87 7.18
C SER A 172 -0.39 -21.19 7.45
N VAL A 173 -0.40 -19.87 7.48
CA VAL A 173 0.78 -19.07 7.81
C VAL A 173 0.62 -18.63 9.26
N ALA A 174 1.38 -19.27 10.15
CA ALA A 174 1.36 -18.95 11.56
C ALA A 174 1.94 -17.55 11.79
N TRP A 175 1.07 -16.57 12.01
CA TRP A 175 1.45 -15.18 12.28
C TRP A 175 1.95 -14.91 13.71
N GLU A 176 2.15 -15.93 14.55
CA GLU A 176 2.56 -15.76 15.96
C GLU A 176 3.93 -16.37 16.34
N MET A 177 4.73 -15.46 16.92
CA MET A 177 5.61 -15.57 18.10
C MET A 177 7.12 -15.81 17.92
N THR A 178 7.62 -16.64 17.01
CA THR A 178 9.10 -16.80 16.92
C THR A 178 9.78 -15.59 16.27
N ASP A 179 9.10 -14.94 15.31
CA ASP A 179 9.66 -13.81 14.58
C ASP A 179 9.54 -12.47 15.31
N ILE A 180 8.58 -12.28 16.23
CA ILE A 180 8.49 -11.02 16.98
C ILE A 180 9.57 -10.94 18.05
N ASP A 181 9.84 -12.05 18.74
CA ASP A 181 10.92 -12.13 19.72
C ASP A 181 12.29 -12.06 19.01
N ALA A 182 12.43 -12.68 17.84
CA ALA A 182 13.62 -12.55 17.01
C ALA A 182 13.77 -11.14 16.41
N HIS A 183 12.68 -10.49 15.98
CA HIS A 183 12.68 -9.11 15.51
C HIS A 183 13.02 -8.13 16.63
N ASP A 184 12.46 -8.31 17.82
CA ASP A 184 12.77 -7.50 19.00
C ASP A 184 14.20 -7.76 19.49
N ALA A 185 14.71 -9.00 19.39
CA ALA A 185 16.10 -9.33 19.66
C ALA A 185 17.04 -8.66 18.65
N LEU A 186 16.77 -8.76 17.34
CA LEU A 186 17.54 -8.09 16.29
C LEU A 186 17.47 -6.57 16.42
N ALA A 187 16.30 -6.02 16.74
CA ALA A 187 16.12 -4.59 16.98
C ALA A 187 16.87 -4.13 18.24
N ALA A 188 16.92 -4.96 19.29
CA ALA A 188 17.70 -4.71 20.49
C ALA A 188 19.21 -4.82 20.24
N GLU A 189 19.65 -5.74 19.38
CA GLU A 189 21.05 -5.92 18.97
C GLU A 189 21.53 -4.74 18.10
N GLN A 190 20.71 -4.30 17.14
CA GLN A 190 21.00 -3.08 16.37
C GLN A 190 21.05 -1.83 17.25
N LYS A 191 20.25 -1.79 18.32
CA LYS A 191 20.29 -0.70 19.31
C LYS A 191 21.58 -0.70 20.13
N LYS A 192 22.23 -1.86 20.33
CA LYS A 192 23.55 -1.98 20.97
C LYS A 192 24.69 -1.56 20.04
N LEU A 193 24.60 -1.90 18.76
CA LEU A 193 25.57 -1.51 17.72
C LEU A 193 25.56 -0.01 17.38
N ALA A 194 24.45 0.67 17.67
CA ALA A 194 24.27 2.11 17.39
C ALA A 194 24.67 3.03 18.56
N GLN A 195 25.23 2.50 19.65
CA GLN A 195 25.83 3.31 20.71
C GLN A 195 27.35 3.46 20.45
N PRO A 196 27.92 4.68 20.58
CA PRO A 196 29.33 4.94 20.34
C PRO A 196 30.26 4.27 21.36
#